data_AF-A0AAP0BBS0-F1
#
_entry.id   AF-A0AAP0BBS0-F1
#
_cell.length_a   1.000
_cell.length_b   1.000
_cell.length_c   1.000
_cell.angle_alpha   90.00
_cell.angle_beta   90.00
_cell.angle_gamma   90.00
#
_symmetry.space_group_name_H-M   'P 1'
#
loop_
_entity.id
_entity.type
_entity.pdbx_description
1 polymer ?
#
loop_
_entity_poly.entity_id
_entity_poly.type
_entity_poly.pdbx_seq_one_letter_code
_entity_poly.pdbx_strand_id
1 'polypeptide(L)'
;MHGRPRKPQRAADATASTAKASKLKDLQSQLIHNHHLRLYTDEAISVSSKLLQINPEINTAWNYRKFAFQQKNLHEATNSEHIKSLVDGELRVVEMALRENPKSYWAWYHRKWILSQGLADVDFDREFLLLDQLLKDDSRNFHGWNYRRFVSKLKDVPELKELEYSEHMVMNNFSNYSVWHNRSVLLSGLLNNKAEGFIEREGILTKEYGLVHDALAAGSKVQSGWLYHLCLLHQTITPNEISLISSWPPHESALVLSANRDTGYFFVNTQKLPIVLYFNQTVKGVNPSSVIVNSMLFKNEGLVWKPLPPTKSEKAACWVTYLQFPDMESWEAKIYVIEVKIDHSEAIISSCSGSQSMHPLNFRFTLSLNCDNLEFAESVDELLDWTDVGSLGVESNDLVRFLVK
;
A
#
# COMPACT_ATOMS: atom_id res chain seq x y z
N MET A 1 19.75 1.27 -22.57
CA MET A 1 18.81 2.03 -23.45
C MET A 1 18.89 3.55 -23.24
N HIS A 2 19.29 4.05 -22.07
CA HIS A 2 19.28 5.49 -21.79
C HIS A 2 20.61 6.18 -22.15
N GLY A 3 20.54 7.47 -22.48
CA GLY A 3 21.69 8.37 -22.58
C GLY A 3 22.74 8.01 -23.64
N ARG A 4 22.44 7.09 -24.57
CA ARG A 4 23.39 6.68 -25.62
C ARG A 4 23.69 7.87 -26.54
N PRO A 5 24.93 8.38 -26.55
CA PRO A 5 25.30 9.47 -27.45
C PRO A 5 25.13 9.00 -28.89
N ARG A 6 24.45 9.80 -29.72
CA ARG A 6 24.36 9.55 -31.17
C ARG A 6 25.69 9.95 -31.81
N LYS A 7 26.74 9.14 -31.61
CA LYS A 7 28.03 9.30 -32.27
C LYS A 7 28.13 8.33 -33.44
N PRO A 8 28.69 8.75 -34.59
CA PRO A 8 29.00 7.83 -35.68
C PRO A 8 29.99 6.77 -35.19
N GLN A 9 29.67 5.51 -35.45
CA GLN A 9 30.41 4.36 -34.92
C GLN A 9 31.75 4.22 -35.63
N ARG A 10 32.86 4.36 -34.89
CA ARG A 10 34.21 4.13 -35.44
C ARG A 10 34.46 2.63 -35.57
N ALA A 11 35.27 2.23 -36.55
CA ALA A 11 35.61 0.81 -36.77
C ALA A 11 36.20 0.14 -35.51
N ALA A 12 37.06 0.84 -34.77
CA ALA A 12 37.61 0.34 -33.51
C ALA A 12 36.54 0.09 -32.42
N ASP A 13 35.55 0.98 -32.31
CA ASP A 13 34.44 0.85 -31.35
C ASP A 13 33.53 -0.34 -31.71
N ALA A 14 33.32 -0.57 -33.01
CA ALA A 14 32.58 -1.74 -33.50
C ALA A 14 33.29 -3.05 -33.17
N THR A 15 34.61 -3.15 -33.40
CA THR A 15 35.39 -4.33 -33.07
C THR A 15 35.38 -4.61 -31.56
N ALA A 16 35.57 -3.58 -30.73
CA ALA A 16 35.50 -3.72 -29.27
C ALA A 16 34.11 -4.17 -28.78
N SER A 17 33.04 -3.63 -29.36
CA SER A 17 31.66 -4.04 -29.03
C SER A 17 31.39 -5.50 -29.42
N THR A 18 31.87 -5.94 -30.58
CA THR A 18 31.72 -7.33 -31.04
C THR A 18 32.49 -8.29 -30.15
N ALA A 19 33.72 -7.94 -29.75
CA ALA A 19 34.50 -8.75 -28.80
C ALA A 19 33.82 -8.84 -27.42
N LYS A 20 33.28 -7.73 -26.88
CA LYS A 20 32.50 -7.72 -25.64
C LYS A 20 31.25 -8.59 -25.75
N ALA A 21 30.54 -8.52 -26.88
CA ALA A 21 29.36 -9.33 -27.14
C ALA A 21 29.68 -10.83 -27.25
N SER A 22 30.78 -11.21 -27.92
CA SER A 22 31.22 -12.61 -28.01
C SER A 22 31.53 -13.16 -26.62
N LYS A 23 32.35 -12.45 -25.84
CA LYS A 23 32.69 -12.84 -24.47
C LYS A 23 31.46 -12.98 -23.58
N LEU A 24 30.47 -12.08 -23.72
CA LEU A 24 29.22 -12.15 -22.97
C LEU A 24 28.44 -13.43 -23.34
N LYS A 25 28.33 -13.75 -24.63
CA LYS A 25 27.65 -14.97 -25.09
C LYS A 25 28.33 -16.23 -24.55
N ASP A 26 29.65 -16.29 -24.61
CA ASP A 26 30.41 -17.45 -24.12
C ASP A 26 30.18 -17.68 -22.62
N LEU A 27 30.22 -16.62 -21.82
CA LEU A 27 29.95 -16.67 -20.38
C LEU A 27 28.49 -17.05 -20.08
N GLN A 28 27.54 -16.56 -20.86
CA GLN A 28 26.12 -16.93 -20.72
C GLN A 28 25.89 -18.41 -21.03
N SER A 29 26.48 -18.93 -22.11
CA SER A 29 26.40 -20.35 -22.46
C SER A 29 26.99 -21.24 -21.37
N GLN A 30 28.14 -20.88 -20.82
CA GLN A 30 28.75 -21.60 -19.69
C GLN A 30 27.86 -21.57 -18.44
N LEU A 31 27.29 -20.41 -18.10
CA LEU A 31 26.37 -20.29 -16.97
C LEU A 31 25.14 -21.20 -17.14
N ILE A 32 24.51 -21.19 -18.31
CA ILE A 32 23.31 -21.99 -18.58
C ILE A 32 23.64 -23.48 -18.47
N HIS A 33 24.77 -23.91 -19.02
CA HIS A 33 25.26 -25.28 -18.90
C HIS A 33 25.45 -25.69 -17.44
N ASN A 34 26.17 -24.87 -16.66
CA ASN A 34 26.40 -25.12 -15.23
C ASN A 34 25.08 -25.14 -14.44
N HIS A 35 24.13 -24.26 -14.78
CA HIS A 35 22.83 -24.22 -14.12
C HIS A 35 21.99 -25.47 -14.40
N HIS A 36 21.92 -25.94 -15.64
CA HIS A 36 21.19 -27.15 -16.01
C HIS A 36 21.74 -28.40 -15.30
N LEU A 37 23.06 -28.49 -15.20
CA LEU A 37 23.73 -29.59 -14.51
C LEU A 37 23.81 -29.41 -12.99
N ARG A 38 23.30 -28.29 -12.45
CA ARG A 38 23.40 -27.92 -11.02
C ARG A 38 24.85 -27.99 -10.50
N LEU A 39 25.80 -27.59 -11.33
CA LEU A 39 27.21 -27.53 -10.97
C LEU A 39 27.48 -26.22 -10.27
N TYR A 40 28.02 -26.26 -9.06
CA TYR A 40 28.34 -25.07 -8.25
C TYR A 40 29.81 -24.99 -7.86
N THR A 41 30.73 -25.44 -8.74
CA THR A 41 32.17 -25.35 -8.46
C THR A 41 32.63 -23.89 -8.36
N ASP A 42 33.80 -23.65 -7.79
CA ASP A 42 34.31 -22.27 -7.59
C ASP A 42 34.59 -21.60 -8.95
N GLU A 43 34.97 -22.40 -9.95
CA GLU A 43 35.09 -21.97 -11.35
C GLU A 43 33.73 -21.56 -11.92
N ALA A 44 32.68 -22.36 -11.68
CA ALA A 44 31.33 -22.07 -12.16
C ALA A 44 30.75 -20.81 -11.51
N ILE A 45 30.98 -20.60 -10.21
CA ILE A 45 30.63 -19.38 -9.50
C ILE A 45 31.44 -18.19 -10.04
N SER A 46 32.74 -18.36 -10.30
CA SER A 46 33.59 -17.32 -10.90
C SER A 46 33.12 -16.88 -12.29
N VAL A 47 32.64 -17.81 -13.12
CA VAL A 47 32.00 -17.50 -14.42
C VAL A 47 30.80 -16.57 -14.21
N SER A 48 29.93 -16.87 -13.24
CA SER A 48 28.78 -16.00 -12.94
C SER A 48 29.20 -14.61 -12.43
N SER A 49 30.26 -14.51 -11.62
CA SER A 49 30.81 -13.23 -11.16
C SER A 49 31.29 -12.37 -12.34
N LYS A 50 32.08 -12.97 -13.25
CA LYS A 50 32.58 -12.28 -14.45
C LYS A 50 31.44 -11.83 -15.35
N LEU A 51 30.40 -12.64 -15.48
CA LEU A 51 29.22 -12.30 -16.28
C LEU A 51 28.48 -11.08 -15.71
N LEU A 52 28.25 -11.05 -14.40
CA LEU A 52 27.52 -9.98 -13.72
C LEU A 52 28.31 -8.65 -13.66
N GLN A 53 29.64 -8.72 -13.65
CA GLN A 53 30.49 -7.53 -13.79
C GLN A 53 30.35 -6.87 -15.17
N ILE A 54 30.05 -7.66 -16.21
CA ILE A 54 29.85 -7.14 -17.58
C ILE A 54 28.40 -6.69 -17.79
N ASN A 55 27.44 -7.44 -17.24
CA ASN A 55 26.02 -7.13 -17.35
C ASN A 55 25.26 -7.59 -16.09
N PRO A 56 24.97 -6.68 -15.15
CA PRO A 56 24.27 -7.00 -13.92
C PRO A 56 22.76 -7.24 -14.12
N GLU A 57 22.23 -7.03 -15.32
CA GLU A 57 20.80 -7.23 -15.63
C GLU A 57 20.43 -8.70 -15.92
N ILE A 58 21.40 -9.63 -15.87
CA ILE A 58 21.14 -11.05 -16.12
C ILE A 58 20.60 -11.70 -14.84
N ASN A 59 19.28 -11.69 -14.69
CA ASN A 59 18.58 -12.24 -13.52
C ASN A 59 18.90 -13.72 -13.25
N THR A 60 19.03 -14.55 -14.30
CA THR A 60 19.37 -15.97 -14.18
C THR A 60 20.71 -16.18 -13.49
N ALA A 61 21.68 -15.29 -13.71
CA ALA A 61 22.98 -15.36 -13.05
C ALA A 61 22.85 -15.10 -11.54
N TRP A 62 22.07 -14.09 -11.14
CA TRP A 62 21.78 -13.84 -9.73
C TRP A 62 21.04 -15.01 -9.07
N ASN A 63 20.04 -15.59 -9.75
CA ASN A 63 19.32 -16.76 -9.23
C ASN A 63 20.25 -17.98 -9.07
N TYR A 64 21.09 -18.24 -10.08
CA TYR A 64 22.10 -19.29 -10.01
C TYR A 64 23.03 -19.10 -8.80
N ARG A 65 23.48 -17.87 -8.52
CA ARG A 65 24.30 -17.58 -7.34
C ARG A 65 23.57 -17.83 -6.03
N LYS A 66 22.28 -17.51 -5.93
CA LYS A 66 21.48 -17.81 -4.73
C LYS A 66 21.43 -19.32 -4.48
N PHE A 67 21.21 -20.12 -5.52
CA PHE A 67 21.25 -21.58 -5.41
C PHE A 67 22.63 -22.07 -5.00
N ALA A 68 23.70 -21.55 -5.62
CA ALA A 68 25.08 -21.90 -5.26
C ALA A 68 25.37 -21.58 -3.78
N PHE A 69 24.98 -20.40 -3.32
CA PHE A 69 25.16 -19.95 -1.94
C PHE A 69 24.37 -20.83 -0.95
N GLN A 70 23.15 -21.24 -1.30
CA GLN A 70 22.35 -22.11 -0.44
C GLN A 70 22.85 -23.55 -0.41
N GLN A 71 23.23 -24.12 -1.56
CA GLN A 71 23.57 -25.53 -1.67
C GLN A 71 24.99 -25.86 -1.20
N LYS A 72 25.98 -25.08 -1.64
CA LYS A 72 27.38 -25.34 -1.30
C LYS A 72 27.79 -24.74 0.03
N ASN A 73 27.39 -23.50 0.28
CA ASN A 73 28.05 -22.67 1.28
C ASN A 73 27.36 -22.67 2.64
N LEU A 74 26.14 -23.20 2.77
CA LEU A 74 25.44 -23.30 4.06
C LEU A 74 25.37 -24.72 4.62
N HIS A 75 25.39 -25.74 3.77
CA HIS A 75 25.41 -27.13 4.23
C HIS A 75 26.79 -27.59 4.71
N GLU A 76 27.88 -26.98 4.20
CA GLU A 76 29.26 -27.36 4.53
C GLU A 76 29.94 -26.40 5.52
N ALA A 77 29.44 -25.16 5.64
CA ALA A 77 30.03 -24.15 6.51
C ALA A 77 29.59 -24.31 7.97
N THR A 78 30.46 -24.86 8.80
CA THR A 78 30.24 -25.01 10.25
C THR A 78 30.87 -23.88 11.07
N ASN A 79 31.78 -23.10 10.50
CA ASN A 79 32.49 -22.00 11.18
C ASN A 79 31.93 -20.63 10.77
N SER A 80 31.63 -19.79 11.77
CA SER A 80 31.20 -18.40 11.63
C SER A 80 32.12 -17.55 10.74
N GLU A 81 33.44 -17.72 10.84
CA GLU A 81 34.40 -16.96 10.00
C GLU A 81 34.28 -17.32 8.51
N HIS A 82 34.03 -18.59 8.20
CA HIS A 82 33.86 -19.05 6.83
C HIS A 82 32.55 -18.49 6.24
N ILE A 83 31.46 -18.53 7.02
CA ILE A 83 30.16 -17.95 6.63
C ILE A 83 30.32 -16.45 6.35
N LYS A 84 31.02 -15.71 7.24
CA LYS A 84 31.31 -14.29 7.04
C LYS A 84 32.08 -14.03 5.74
N SER A 85 33.13 -14.81 5.47
CA SER A 85 33.92 -14.68 4.23
C SER A 85 33.07 -14.92 2.97
N LEU A 86 32.12 -15.86 3.02
CA LEU A 86 31.19 -16.15 1.93
C LEU A 86 30.22 -15.00 1.69
N VAL A 87 29.61 -14.45 2.76
CA VAL A 87 28.74 -13.27 2.70
C VAL A 87 29.51 -12.07 2.14
N ASP A 88 30.71 -11.81 2.65
CA ASP A 88 31.58 -10.73 2.17
C ASP A 88 31.95 -10.91 0.69
N GLY A 89 32.15 -12.16 0.24
CA GLY A 89 32.36 -12.52 -1.16
C GLY A 89 31.19 -12.13 -2.06
N GLU A 90 29.96 -12.47 -1.66
CA GLU A 90 28.75 -12.09 -2.38
C GLU A 90 28.54 -10.57 -2.42
N LEU A 91 28.77 -9.89 -1.28
CA LEU A 91 28.65 -8.44 -1.19
C LEU A 91 29.66 -7.72 -2.10
N ARG A 92 30.88 -8.27 -2.28
CA ARG A 92 31.86 -7.78 -3.26
C ARG A 92 31.37 -7.92 -4.70
N VAL A 93 30.76 -9.05 -5.06
CA VAL A 93 30.21 -9.25 -6.42
C VAL A 93 29.11 -8.23 -6.71
N VAL A 94 28.23 -7.99 -5.74
CA VAL A 94 27.19 -6.95 -5.83
C VAL A 94 27.82 -5.56 -6.00
N GLU A 95 28.84 -5.22 -5.22
CA GLU A 95 29.50 -3.91 -5.31
C GLU A 95 30.11 -3.69 -6.70
N MET A 96 30.77 -4.70 -7.26
CA MET A 96 31.31 -4.62 -8.64
C MET A 96 30.20 -4.46 -9.68
N ALA A 97 29.08 -5.17 -9.53
CA ALA A 97 27.91 -5.04 -10.40
C ALA A 97 27.28 -3.64 -10.33
N LEU A 98 27.17 -3.07 -9.14
CA LEU A 98 26.61 -1.72 -8.93
C LEU A 98 27.52 -0.60 -9.43
N ARG A 99 28.85 -0.82 -9.47
CA ARG A 99 29.78 0.11 -10.14
C ARG A 99 29.54 0.18 -11.64
N GLU A 100 29.17 -0.94 -12.29
CA GLU A 100 28.80 -0.95 -13.73
C GLU A 100 27.41 -0.36 -13.95
N ASN A 101 26.41 -0.75 -13.15
CA ASN A 101 25.07 -0.19 -13.21
C ASN A 101 24.48 0.04 -11.81
N PRO A 102 24.55 1.27 -11.27
CA PRO A 102 24.03 1.60 -9.94
C PRO A 102 22.49 1.56 -9.86
N LYS A 103 21.81 1.38 -11.00
CA LYS A 103 20.35 1.27 -11.12
C LYS A 103 19.91 -0.16 -11.47
N SER A 104 20.75 -1.16 -11.20
CA SER A 104 20.40 -2.56 -11.42
C SER A 104 19.45 -3.07 -10.33
N TYR A 105 18.23 -3.42 -10.72
CA TYR A 105 17.25 -4.01 -9.80
C TYR A 105 17.78 -5.28 -9.15
N TRP A 106 18.41 -6.15 -9.94
CA TRP A 106 18.81 -7.47 -9.50
C TRP A 106 20.00 -7.43 -8.54
N ALA A 107 20.97 -6.55 -8.77
CA ALA A 107 22.08 -6.35 -7.85
C ALA A 107 21.61 -5.86 -6.47
N TRP A 108 20.75 -4.83 -6.43
CA TRP A 108 20.16 -4.33 -5.18
C TRP A 108 19.28 -5.38 -4.48
N TYR A 109 18.51 -6.15 -5.25
CA TYR A 109 17.70 -7.22 -4.70
C TYR A 109 18.57 -8.33 -4.10
N HIS A 110 19.66 -8.72 -4.76
CA HIS A 110 20.62 -9.70 -4.24
C HIS A 110 21.30 -9.20 -2.96
N ARG A 111 21.68 -7.92 -2.90
CA ARG A 111 22.24 -7.31 -1.68
C ARG A 111 21.27 -7.37 -0.49
N LYS A 112 20.00 -7.01 -0.70
CA LYS A 112 18.99 -7.13 0.35
C LYS A 112 18.78 -8.58 0.77
N TRP A 113 18.73 -9.49 -0.20
CA TRP A 113 18.53 -10.92 0.04
C TRP A 113 19.67 -11.52 0.87
N ILE A 114 20.93 -11.20 0.57
CA ILE A 114 22.07 -11.77 1.32
C ILE A 114 22.08 -11.25 2.77
N LEU A 115 21.82 -9.96 2.98
CA LEU A 115 21.76 -9.37 4.32
C LEU A 115 20.55 -9.90 5.12
N SER A 116 19.41 -10.13 4.46
CA SER A 116 18.22 -10.67 5.12
C SER A 116 18.35 -12.13 5.54
N GLN A 117 19.41 -12.84 5.13
CA GLN A 117 19.64 -14.20 5.62
C GLN A 117 20.10 -14.22 7.09
N GLY A 118 20.63 -13.10 7.61
CA GLY A 118 21.10 -13.02 9.00
C GLY A 118 22.22 -13.98 9.36
N LEU A 119 23.05 -14.36 8.38
CA LEU A 119 24.08 -15.41 8.52
C LEU A 119 25.41 -14.90 9.08
N ALA A 120 25.66 -13.60 8.95
CA ALA A 120 26.85 -12.93 9.46
C ALA A 120 26.47 -11.53 9.95
N ASP A 121 27.24 -11.00 10.89
CA ASP A 121 27.06 -9.64 11.38
C ASP A 121 27.19 -8.64 10.23
N VAL A 122 26.22 -7.73 10.16
CA VAL A 122 26.17 -6.69 9.14
C VAL A 122 27.04 -5.52 9.58
N ASP A 123 28.05 -5.19 8.77
CA ASP A 123 28.80 -3.94 8.91
C ASP A 123 27.94 -2.77 8.41
N PHE A 124 27.09 -2.27 9.31
CA PHE A 124 26.17 -1.19 8.98
C PHE A 124 26.87 0.12 8.62
N ASP A 125 28.06 0.39 9.17
CA ASP A 125 28.79 1.61 8.88
C ASP A 125 29.29 1.60 7.42
N ARG A 126 29.72 0.44 6.93
CA ARG A 126 29.99 0.23 5.50
C ARG A 126 28.75 0.40 4.64
N GLU A 127 27.58 -0.11 5.06
CA GLU A 127 26.34 0.04 4.29
C GLU A 127 25.88 1.50 4.18
N PHE A 128 25.94 2.26 5.27
CA PHE A 128 25.63 3.69 5.26
C PHE A 128 26.66 4.50 4.48
N LEU A 129 27.95 4.17 4.55
CA LEU A 129 28.98 4.81 3.72
C LEU A 129 28.72 4.60 2.22
N LEU A 130 28.31 3.40 1.82
CA LEU A 130 27.94 3.09 0.43
C LEU A 130 26.72 3.92 -0.01
N LEU A 131 25.71 4.03 0.85
CA LEU A 131 24.52 4.84 0.61
C LEU A 131 24.84 6.33 0.45
N ASP A 132 25.72 6.86 1.31
CA ASP A 132 26.13 8.26 1.26
C ASP A 132 26.88 8.56 -0.03
N GLN A 133 27.79 7.67 -0.47
CA GLN A 133 28.47 7.79 -1.77
C GLN A 133 27.47 7.76 -2.94
N LEU A 134 26.55 6.80 -2.93
CA LEU A 134 25.55 6.64 -3.99
C LEU A 134 24.62 7.85 -4.10
N LEU A 135 24.12 8.36 -2.98
CA LEU A 135 23.18 9.48 -2.93
C LEU A 135 23.89 10.83 -3.09
N LYS A 136 25.21 10.91 -2.85
CA LYS A 136 26.02 12.04 -3.26
C LYS A 136 26.16 12.12 -4.78
N ASP A 137 26.38 10.99 -5.44
CA ASP A 137 26.55 10.92 -6.90
C ASP A 137 25.22 11.07 -7.65
N ASP A 138 24.15 10.41 -7.18
CA ASP A 138 22.80 10.55 -7.69
C ASP A 138 21.79 10.61 -6.54
N SER A 139 21.54 11.83 -6.08
CA SER A 139 20.63 12.11 -4.95
C SER A 139 19.18 11.69 -5.20
N ARG A 140 18.83 11.40 -6.46
CA ARG A 140 17.50 10.96 -6.91
C ARG A 140 17.46 9.45 -7.20
N ASN A 141 18.52 8.71 -6.89
CA ASN A 141 18.56 7.26 -7.07
C ASN A 141 17.56 6.57 -6.12
N PHE A 142 16.39 6.21 -6.64
CA PHE A 142 15.34 5.57 -5.86
C PHE A 142 15.74 4.18 -5.33
N HIS A 143 16.68 3.48 -5.97
CA HIS A 143 17.22 2.23 -5.42
C HIS A 143 18.03 2.50 -4.15
N GLY A 144 18.83 3.56 -4.15
CA GLY A 144 19.56 4.03 -2.97
C GLY A 144 18.61 4.36 -1.81
N TRP A 145 17.57 5.15 -2.07
CA TRP A 145 16.56 5.46 -1.05
C TRP A 145 15.80 4.21 -0.55
N ASN A 146 15.42 3.31 -1.45
CA ASN A 146 14.81 2.03 -1.07
C ASN A 146 15.74 1.16 -0.21
N TYR A 147 17.03 1.14 -0.55
CA TYR A 147 18.03 0.38 0.19
C TYR A 147 18.31 1.02 1.55
N ARG A 148 18.36 2.34 1.65
CA ARG A 148 18.49 3.06 2.92
C ARG A 148 17.35 2.73 3.89
N ARG A 149 16.11 2.71 3.43
CA ARG A 149 14.96 2.29 4.25
C ARG A 149 15.10 0.84 4.74
N PHE A 150 15.58 -0.05 3.89
CA PHE A 150 15.84 -1.45 4.26
C PHE A 150 16.93 -1.56 5.33
N VAL A 151 18.09 -0.93 5.13
CA VAL A 151 19.22 -0.97 6.07
C VAL A 151 18.88 -0.29 7.40
N SER A 152 18.18 0.85 7.34
CA SER A 152 17.73 1.58 8.54
C SER A 152 16.79 0.73 9.39
N LYS A 153 15.84 0.04 8.73
CA LYS A 153 14.96 -0.92 9.42
C LYS A 153 15.74 -2.11 9.97
N LEU A 154 16.73 -2.62 9.25
CA LEU A 154 17.54 -3.77 9.70
C LEU A 154 18.45 -3.43 10.90
N LYS A 155 18.92 -2.19 11.02
CA LYS A 155 19.71 -1.67 12.16
C LYS A 155 18.82 -1.15 13.30
N ASP A 156 17.50 -1.14 13.15
CA ASP A 156 16.56 -0.48 14.06
C ASP A 156 16.91 1.00 14.30
N VAL A 157 17.26 1.73 13.23
CA VAL A 157 17.48 3.19 13.30
C VAL A 157 16.17 3.89 13.65
N PRO A 158 16.13 4.75 14.69
CA PRO A 158 14.93 5.51 15.03
C PRO A 158 14.46 6.38 13.86
N GLU A 159 13.15 6.37 13.57
CA GLU A 159 12.56 7.16 12.49
C GLU A 159 12.87 8.65 12.61
N LEU A 160 13.02 9.17 13.84
CA LEU A 160 13.44 10.55 14.09
C LEU A 160 14.82 10.88 13.49
N LYS A 161 15.79 9.97 13.58
CA LYS A 161 17.12 10.17 12.97
C LYS A 161 17.06 10.19 11.44
N GLU A 162 16.19 9.37 10.85
CA GLU A 162 15.97 9.40 9.40
C GLU A 162 15.20 10.66 8.97
N LEU A 163 14.34 11.20 9.83
CA LEU A 163 13.67 12.48 9.62
C LEU A 163 14.68 13.64 9.65
N GLU A 164 15.58 13.69 10.63
CA GLU A 164 16.70 14.64 10.71
C GLU A 164 17.62 14.55 9.48
N TYR A 165 17.99 13.33 9.07
CA TYR A 165 18.76 13.11 7.85
C TYR A 165 18.04 13.66 6.61
N SER A 166 16.72 13.44 6.50
CA SER A 166 15.94 14.00 5.40
C SER A 166 15.94 15.53 5.39
N GLU A 167 15.93 16.18 6.55
CA GLU A 167 15.98 17.63 6.66
C GLU A 167 17.29 18.19 6.10
N HIS A 168 18.41 17.63 6.55
CA HIS A 168 19.74 17.98 6.04
C HIS A 168 19.81 17.81 4.51
N MET A 169 19.25 16.72 3.98
CA MET A 169 19.23 16.47 2.55
C MET A 169 18.33 17.44 1.77
N VAL A 170 17.21 17.88 2.35
CA VAL A 170 16.33 18.90 1.77
C VAL A 170 17.06 20.24 1.70
N MET A 171 17.68 20.67 2.80
CA MET A 171 18.39 21.94 2.89
C MET A 171 19.54 22.04 1.88
N ASN A 172 20.17 20.91 1.54
CA ASN A 172 21.21 20.86 0.51
C ASN A 172 20.66 20.93 -0.92
N ASN A 173 19.42 20.46 -1.17
CA ASN A 173 18.80 20.49 -2.49
C ASN A 173 17.27 20.41 -2.42
N PHE A 174 16.63 21.58 -2.40
CA PHE A 174 15.17 21.71 -2.34
C PHE A 174 14.43 21.03 -3.51
N SER A 175 15.08 20.85 -4.67
CA SER A 175 14.46 20.20 -5.85
C SER A 175 14.47 18.66 -5.78
N ASN A 176 15.04 18.06 -4.74
CA ASN A 176 15.15 16.62 -4.63
C ASN A 176 13.86 15.96 -4.12
N TYR A 177 12.97 15.59 -5.05
CA TYR A 177 11.71 14.91 -4.73
C TYR A 177 11.87 13.64 -3.89
N SER A 178 12.95 12.87 -4.06
CA SER A 178 13.15 11.62 -3.32
C SER A 178 13.25 11.87 -1.80
N VAL A 179 13.85 12.99 -1.40
CA VAL A 179 13.99 13.37 0.00
C VAL A 179 12.64 13.80 0.57
N TRP A 180 11.91 14.67 -0.13
CA TRP A 180 10.57 15.11 0.26
C TRP A 180 9.60 13.94 0.41
N HIS A 181 9.64 13.00 -0.52
CA HIS A 181 8.84 11.79 -0.43
C HIS A 181 9.25 10.91 0.77
N ASN A 182 10.54 10.75 1.03
CA ASN A 182 10.99 10.00 2.20
C ASN A 182 10.53 10.67 3.51
N ARG A 183 10.66 12.00 3.58
CA ARG A 183 10.20 12.81 4.72
C ARG A 183 8.69 12.69 4.93
N SER A 184 7.89 12.70 3.85
CA SER A 184 6.42 12.62 3.98
C SER A 184 5.96 11.29 4.54
N VAL A 185 6.60 10.19 4.12
CA VAL A 185 6.32 8.84 4.63
C VAL A 185 6.68 8.74 6.11
N LEU A 186 7.88 9.19 6.50
CA LEU A 186 8.35 9.17 7.90
C LEU A 186 7.44 10.02 8.79
N LEU A 187 7.18 11.27 8.39
CA LEU A 187 6.34 12.19 9.15
C LEU A 187 4.92 11.65 9.33
N SER A 188 4.33 11.09 8.26
CA SER A 188 2.98 10.51 8.33
C SER A 188 2.95 9.33 9.30
N GLY A 189 3.97 8.47 9.29
CA GLY A 189 4.10 7.37 10.24
C GLY A 189 4.19 7.85 11.69
N LEU A 190 5.05 8.82 11.96
CA LEU A 190 5.26 9.39 13.29
C LEU A 190 4.00 10.07 13.86
N LEU A 191 3.29 10.86 13.03
CA LEU A 191 2.03 11.51 13.42
C LEU A 191 0.92 10.49 13.66
N ASN A 192 0.77 9.52 12.75
CA ASN A 192 -0.27 8.49 12.86
C ASN A 192 -0.08 7.60 14.09
N ASN A 193 1.17 7.27 14.42
CA ASN A 193 1.50 6.44 15.59
C ASN A 193 1.55 7.24 16.89
N LYS A 194 1.33 8.57 16.85
CA LYS A 194 1.48 9.49 17.99
C LYS A 194 2.80 9.23 18.74
N ALA A 195 3.89 9.11 17.99
CA ALA A 195 5.21 8.89 18.56
C ALA A 195 5.56 10.01 19.56
N GLU A 196 6.48 9.75 20.48
CA GLU A 196 6.93 10.75 21.44
C GLU A 196 7.41 12.02 20.71
N GLY A 197 6.89 13.19 21.11
CA GLY A 197 7.13 14.46 20.41
C GLY A 197 6.26 14.70 19.17
N PHE A 198 5.44 13.73 18.75
CA PHE A 198 4.55 13.81 17.58
C PHE A 198 3.04 13.88 17.92
N ILE A 199 2.71 14.19 19.18
CA ILE A 199 1.32 14.31 19.67
C ILE A 199 0.69 15.64 19.23
N GLU A 200 1.45 16.73 19.32
CA GLU A 200 0.99 18.08 18.98
C GLU A 200 1.09 18.33 17.46
N ARG A 201 0.14 17.73 16.71
CA ARG A 201 0.12 17.75 15.25
C ARG A 201 0.25 19.16 14.66
N GLU A 202 -0.47 20.13 15.23
CA GLU A 202 -0.48 21.52 14.74
C GLU A 202 0.92 22.13 14.77
N GLY A 203 1.60 22.09 15.92
CA GLY A 203 2.96 22.64 16.06
C GLY A 203 3.99 21.98 15.12
N ILE A 204 3.83 20.69 14.82
CA ILE A 204 4.70 19.96 13.89
C ILE A 204 4.41 20.40 12.45
N LEU A 205 3.14 20.44 12.05
CA LEU A 205 2.75 20.89 10.72
C LEU A 205 3.18 22.34 10.48
N THR A 206 3.09 23.23 11.48
CA THR A 206 3.59 24.60 11.39
C THR A 206 5.09 24.64 11.06
N LYS A 207 5.91 23.79 11.69
CA LYS A 207 7.34 23.69 11.38
C LYS A 207 7.58 23.19 9.95
N GLU A 208 6.84 22.17 9.52
CA GLU A 208 6.96 21.62 8.16
C GLU A 208 6.51 22.61 7.08
N TYR A 209 5.46 23.40 7.33
CA TYR A 209 5.08 24.50 6.45
C TYR A 209 6.20 25.55 6.36
N GLY A 210 6.89 25.85 7.46
CA GLY A 210 8.07 26.71 7.45
C GLY A 210 9.15 26.19 6.49
N LEU A 211 9.52 24.91 6.62
CA LEU A 211 10.52 24.27 5.74
C LEU A 211 10.11 24.33 4.26
N VAL A 212 8.83 24.11 3.96
CA VAL A 212 8.31 24.24 2.59
C VAL A 212 8.37 25.67 2.09
N HIS A 213 7.98 26.64 2.92
CA HIS A 213 8.02 28.05 2.54
C HIS A 213 9.45 28.50 2.23
N ASP A 214 10.43 28.08 3.02
CA ASP A 214 11.85 28.35 2.75
C ASP A 214 12.28 27.75 1.41
N ALA A 215 11.88 26.50 1.13
CA ALA A 215 12.17 25.83 -0.13
C ALA A 215 11.52 26.51 -1.35
N LEU A 216 10.29 27.01 -1.20
CA LEU A 216 9.57 27.71 -2.26
C LEU A 216 10.10 29.14 -2.48
N ALA A 217 10.53 29.81 -1.41
CA ALA A 217 11.19 31.11 -1.47
C ALA A 217 12.54 31.03 -2.22
N ALA A 218 13.25 29.89 -2.10
CA ALA A 218 14.48 29.65 -2.84
C ALA A 218 14.30 29.57 -4.38
N GLY A 219 13.06 29.39 -4.88
CA GLY A 219 12.75 29.57 -6.29
C GLY A 219 11.48 28.87 -6.78
N SER A 220 10.76 29.52 -7.69
CA SER A 220 9.46 29.04 -8.22
C SER A 220 9.50 27.73 -9.02
N LYS A 221 10.69 27.22 -9.37
CA LYS A 221 10.87 25.98 -10.13
C LYS A 221 10.97 24.71 -9.25
N VAL A 222 10.83 24.84 -7.93
CA VAL A 222 10.90 23.72 -6.98
C VAL A 222 9.57 22.96 -6.92
N GLN A 223 9.28 22.15 -7.96
CA GLN A 223 8.04 21.35 -8.03
C GLN A 223 7.88 20.41 -6.83
N SER A 224 8.98 19.85 -6.30
CA SER A 224 8.95 18.93 -5.18
C SER A 224 8.44 19.55 -3.88
N GLY A 225 8.74 20.83 -3.64
CA GLY A 225 8.23 21.57 -2.49
C GLY A 225 6.72 21.75 -2.56
N TRP A 226 6.17 22.06 -3.75
CA TRP A 226 4.73 22.13 -3.98
C TRP A 226 4.03 20.78 -3.77
N LEU A 227 4.62 19.68 -4.24
CA LEU A 227 4.06 18.35 -4.02
C LEU A 227 4.05 17.96 -2.53
N TYR A 228 5.09 18.33 -1.79
CA TYR A 228 5.13 18.13 -0.34
C TYR A 228 4.12 19.03 0.39
N HIS A 229 3.95 20.28 -0.04
CA HIS A 229 2.92 21.19 0.47
C HIS A 229 1.51 20.57 0.37
N LEU A 230 1.17 19.98 -0.79
CA LEU A 230 -0.10 19.29 -0.98
C LEU A 230 -0.27 18.10 0.00
N CYS A 231 0.82 17.39 0.30
CA CYS A 231 0.81 16.33 1.30
C CYS A 231 0.55 16.89 2.72
N LEU A 232 1.15 18.02 3.08
CA LEU A 232 0.89 18.69 4.37
C LEU A 232 -0.56 19.20 4.47
N LEU A 233 -1.11 19.76 3.38
CA LEU A 233 -2.51 20.17 3.33
C LEU A 233 -3.43 18.99 3.60
N HIS A 234 -3.16 17.83 2.98
CA HIS A 234 -3.90 16.60 3.26
C HIS A 234 -3.81 16.21 4.75
N GLN A 235 -2.63 16.30 5.37
CA GLN A 235 -2.45 16.04 6.80
C GLN A 235 -3.17 17.05 7.71
N THR A 236 -3.37 18.28 7.22
CA THR A 236 -4.06 19.35 7.95
C THR A 236 -5.58 19.17 7.93
N ILE A 237 -6.14 18.83 6.76
CA ILE A 237 -7.59 18.69 6.58
C ILE A 237 -8.13 17.33 7.05
N THR A 238 -7.28 16.30 7.11
CA THR A 238 -7.72 14.96 7.48
C THR A 238 -7.94 14.90 9.00
N PRO A 239 -9.20 14.81 9.46
CA PRO A 239 -9.50 14.81 10.89
C PRO A 239 -8.87 13.60 11.58
N ASN A 240 -8.41 13.80 12.82
CA ASN A 240 -7.91 12.70 13.66
C ASN A 240 -9.05 11.77 14.12
N GLU A 241 -10.26 12.29 14.16
CA GLU A 241 -11.44 11.61 14.67
C GLU A 241 -12.15 10.85 13.55
N ILE A 242 -12.66 9.68 13.89
CA ILE A 242 -13.47 8.90 12.98
C ILE A 242 -14.86 9.54 12.96
N SER A 243 -15.39 9.82 11.77
CA SER A 243 -16.75 10.30 11.59
C SER A 243 -17.48 9.45 10.56
N LEU A 244 -18.78 9.22 10.81
CA LEU A 244 -19.68 8.67 9.81
C LEU A 244 -20.04 9.80 8.85
N ILE A 245 -19.63 9.68 7.59
CA ILE A 245 -19.94 10.65 6.53
C ILE A 245 -21.39 10.49 6.09
N SER A 246 -21.82 9.25 5.87
CA SER A 246 -23.16 8.95 5.40
C SER A 246 -23.61 7.55 5.80
N SER A 247 -24.94 7.37 5.80
CA SER A 247 -25.58 6.08 5.98
C SER A 247 -26.65 5.87 4.93
N TRP A 248 -26.90 4.60 4.60
CA TRP A 248 -28.11 4.18 3.93
C TRP A 248 -28.80 3.13 4.78
N PRO A 249 -30.07 3.30 5.16
CA PRO A 249 -30.92 4.45 4.84
C PRO A 249 -30.46 5.76 5.53
N PRO A 250 -30.74 6.94 4.95
CA PRO A 250 -30.41 8.22 5.57
C PRO A 250 -31.17 8.46 6.88
N HIS A 251 -30.63 9.32 7.74
CA HIS A 251 -31.30 9.72 8.98
C HIS A 251 -32.67 10.37 8.69
N GLU A 252 -33.69 9.94 9.43
CA GLU A 252 -35.09 10.37 9.35
C GLU A 252 -35.76 10.08 8.01
N SER A 253 -35.18 9.20 7.19
CA SER A 253 -35.83 8.72 5.98
C SER A 253 -36.99 7.77 6.30
N ALA A 254 -38.00 7.78 5.44
CA ALA A 254 -39.11 6.85 5.45
C ALA A 254 -39.02 5.95 4.21
N LEU A 255 -38.81 4.66 4.44
CA LEU A 255 -38.79 3.64 3.40
C LEU A 255 -40.13 2.96 3.31
N VAL A 256 -40.72 2.96 2.12
CA VAL A 256 -41.94 2.21 1.82
C VAL A 256 -41.53 0.94 1.10
N LEU A 257 -41.86 -0.21 1.67
CA LEU A 257 -41.81 -1.49 0.98
C LEU A 257 -43.23 -1.81 0.49
N SER A 258 -43.45 -1.76 -0.82
CA SER A 258 -44.69 -2.28 -1.40
C SER A 258 -44.45 -3.67 -1.97
N ALA A 259 -45.34 -4.61 -1.69
CA ALA A 259 -45.26 -5.94 -2.29
C ALA A 259 -46.06 -5.92 -3.61
N ASN A 260 -45.43 -5.60 -4.74
CA ASN A 260 -46.09 -5.77 -6.02
C ASN A 260 -45.99 -7.24 -6.45
N ARG A 261 -47.13 -7.94 -6.51
CA ARG A 261 -47.16 -9.37 -6.90
C ARG A 261 -46.93 -9.57 -8.40
N ASP A 262 -47.16 -8.55 -9.24
CA ASP A 262 -47.23 -8.74 -10.70
C ASP A 262 -46.22 -7.94 -11.54
N THR A 263 -45.53 -6.95 -10.97
CA THR A 263 -44.42 -6.27 -11.67
C THR A 263 -43.22 -6.26 -10.75
N GLY A 264 -42.15 -6.96 -11.17
CA GLY A 264 -40.97 -7.30 -10.38
C GLY A 264 -40.08 -6.12 -9.98
N TYR A 265 -40.65 -5.08 -9.39
CA TYR A 265 -39.93 -3.98 -8.79
C TYR A 265 -40.13 -4.02 -7.28
N PHE A 266 -39.38 -4.91 -6.61
CA PHE A 266 -38.80 -4.73 -5.28
C PHE A 266 -37.62 -5.70 -5.17
N PHE A 267 -36.83 -5.58 -4.10
CA PHE A 267 -35.68 -6.38 -3.63
C PHE A 267 -35.93 -7.92 -3.51
N VAL A 268 -36.74 -8.49 -4.40
CA VAL A 268 -37.27 -9.84 -4.41
C VAL A 268 -36.35 -10.73 -5.23
N ASN A 269 -35.22 -11.04 -4.61
CA ASN A 269 -34.80 -12.44 -4.59
C ASN A 269 -34.14 -12.84 -3.26
N THR A 270 -34.00 -11.92 -2.29
CA THR A 270 -33.20 -12.18 -1.09
C THR A 270 -33.86 -11.85 0.25
N GLN A 271 -35.02 -11.19 0.30
CA GLN A 271 -35.70 -10.78 1.55
C GLN A 271 -34.78 -9.98 2.50
N LYS A 272 -33.90 -9.16 1.95
CA LYS A 272 -32.85 -8.46 2.70
C LYS A 272 -32.87 -6.96 2.43
N LEU A 273 -32.93 -6.17 3.50
CA LEU A 273 -32.75 -4.71 3.44
C LEU A 273 -31.31 -4.36 3.87
N PRO A 274 -30.50 -3.75 3.00
CA PRO A 274 -29.15 -3.34 3.40
C PRO A 274 -29.17 -2.20 4.44
N ILE A 275 -28.18 -2.19 5.33
CA ILE A 275 -27.75 -1.00 6.06
C ILE A 275 -26.30 -0.77 5.70
N VAL A 276 -26.00 0.39 5.13
CA VAL A 276 -24.66 0.79 4.70
C VAL A 276 -24.17 1.94 5.58
N LEU A 277 -22.93 1.83 6.06
CA LEU A 277 -22.24 2.85 6.84
C LEU A 277 -20.97 3.26 6.08
N TYR A 278 -20.79 4.57 5.89
CA TYR A 278 -19.62 5.13 5.23
C TYR A 278 -18.86 6.10 6.15
N PHE A 279 -17.62 5.76 6.44
CA PHE A 279 -16.75 6.52 7.35
C PHE A 279 -15.75 7.39 6.56
N ASN A 280 -15.29 8.47 7.20
CA ASN A 280 -14.26 9.37 6.66
C ASN A 280 -12.88 8.74 6.50
N GLN A 281 -12.64 7.59 7.14
CA GLN A 281 -11.40 6.84 7.06
C GLN A 281 -11.66 5.33 7.12
N THR A 282 -10.64 4.54 6.80
CA THR A 282 -10.73 3.09 6.91
C THR A 282 -10.74 2.67 8.37
N VAL A 283 -11.79 1.97 8.78
CA VAL A 283 -11.97 1.49 10.16
C VAL A 283 -11.93 -0.03 10.24
N LYS A 284 -11.54 -0.53 11.41
CA LYS A 284 -11.66 -1.95 11.80
C LYS A 284 -12.63 -2.07 12.98
N GLY A 285 -13.17 -3.28 13.19
CA GLY A 285 -13.98 -3.60 14.37
C GLY A 285 -15.45 -3.24 14.28
N VAL A 286 -15.97 -2.99 13.06
CA VAL A 286 -17.41 -2.83 12.82
C VAL A 286 -18.09 -4.20 12.92
N ASN A 287 -18.84 -4.41 13.99
CA ASN A 287 -19.54 -5.66 14.29
C ASN A 287 -20.80 -5.37 15.15
N PRO A 288 -21.65 -6.37 15.47
CA PRO A 288 -22.86 -6.15 16.27
C PRO A 288 -22.62 -5.59 17.68
N SER A 289 -21.41 -5.75 18.24
CA SER A 289 -21.07 -5.17 19.54
C SER A 289 -20.69 -3.69 19.44
N SER A 290 -20.21 -3.24 18.27
CA SER A 290 -19.82 -1.84 18.04
C SER A 290 -20.92 -1.00 17.39
N VAL A 291 -21.79 -1.63 16.60
CA VAL A 291 -22.94 -1.00 15.94
C VAL A 291 -24.20 -1.76 16.34
N ILE A 292 -25.05 -1.10 17.13
CA ILE A 292 -26.27 -1.67 17.67
C ILE A 292 -27.45 -1.23 16.81
N VAL A 293 -28.11 -2.19 16.16
CA VAL A 293 -29.38 -1.96 15.45
C VAL A 293 -30.55 -2.37 16.33
N ASN A 294 -31.29 -1.39 16.81
CA ASN A 294 -32.50 -1.57 17.61
C ASN A 294 -33.74 -1.50 16.72
N SER A 295 -34.55 -2.54 16.75
CA SER A 295 -35.84 -2.59 16.07
C SER A 295 -36.77 -3.55 16.79
N MET A 296 -38.08 -3.34 16.67
CA MET A 296 -39.07 -4.33 17.11
C MET A 296 -39.05 -5.60 16.27
N LEU A 297 -38.53 -5.53 15.03
CA LEU A 297 -38.54 -6.63 14.06
C LEU A 297 -37.26 -7.46 14.05
N PHE A 298 -36.12 -6.86 14.41
CA PHE A 298 -34.80 -7.46 14.21
C PHE A 298 -34.02 -7.53 15.51
N LYS A 299 -33.32 -8.65 15.72
CA LYS A 299 -32.34 -8.79 16.80
C LYS A 299 -30.96 -8.43 16.29
N ASN A 300 -30.26 -7.58 17.03
CA ASN A 300 -28.90 -7.13 16.70
C ASN A 300 -27.87 -8.29 16.66
N GLU A 301 -28.01 -9.28 17.54
CA GLU A 301 -27.05 -10.39 17.73
C GLU A 301 -26.82 -11.25 16.47
N GLY A 302 -27.74 -11.25 15.51
CA GLY A 302 -27.64 -12.03 14.27
C GLY A 302 -27.03 -11.28 13.08
N LEU A 303 -26.69 -10.00 13.24
CA LEU A 303 -26.22 -9.18 12.12
C LEU A 303 -24.75 -9.48 11.79
N VAL A 304 -24.44 -9.55 10.49
CA VAL A 304 -23.06 -9.70 10.02
C VAL A 304 -22.69 -8.46 9.22
N TRP A 305 -21.68 -7.74 9.69
CA TRP A 305 -21.12 -6.58 9.00
C TRP A 305 -20.01 -7.02 8.05
N LYS A 306 -20.06 -6.56 6.80
CA LYS A 306 -19.11 -6.91 5.74
C LYS A 306 -18.49 -5.65 5.15
N PRO A 307 -17.18 -5.66 4.85
CA PRO A 307 -16.52 -4.54 4.17
C PRO A 307 -16.98 -4.41 2.71
N LEU A 308 -17.07 -3.17 2.22
CA LEU A 308 -17.29 -2.83 0.81
C LEU A 308 -16.14 -1.96 0.26
N PRO A 309 -15.52 -2.32 -0.87
CA PRO A 309 -15.68 -3.58 -1.60
C PRO A 309 -15.27 -4.79 -0.74
N PRO A 310 -15.73 -6.02 -1.06
CA PRO A 310 -15.36 -7.22 -0.31
C PRO A 310 -13.86 -7.43 -0.41
N THR A 311 -13.15 -7.17 0.68
CA THR A 311 -11.70 -7.41 0.78
C THR A 311 -11.44 -8.57 1.73
N LYS A 312 -10.28 -9.23 1.58
CA LYS A 312 -9.77 -10.19 2.58
C LYS A 312 -9.31 -9.50 3.87
N SER A 313 -9.38 -8.17 3.93
CA SER A 313 -8.95 -7.34 5.04
C SER A 313 -10.15 -7.04 5.94
N GLU A 314 -9.98 -7.12 7.25
CA GLU A 314 -10.97 -6.71 8.26
C GLU A 314 -11.09 -5.17 8.38
N LYS A 315 -10.81 -4.45 7.29
CA LYS A 315 -10.65 -3.00 7.26
C LYS A 315 -11.34 -2.44 6.03
N ALA A 316 -12.27 -1.51 6.24
CA ALA A 316 -12.90 -0.77 5.15
C ALA A 316 -13.41 0.59 5.62
N ALA A 317 -13.56 1.52 4.69
CA ALA A 317 -14.27 2.78 4.93
C ALA A 317 -15.79 2.62 4.77
N CYS A 318 -16.24 1.62 4.00
CA CYS A 318 -17.64 1.31 3.78
C CYS A 318 -17.98 -0.08 4.34
N TRP A 319 -19.07 -0.18 5.09
CA TRP A 319 -19.53 -1.42 5.70
C TRP A 319 -21.00 -1.63 5.42
N VAL A 320 -21.41 -2.88 5.18
CA VAL A 320 -22.80 -3.25 4.94
C VAL A 320 -23.22 -4.39 5.85
N THR A 321 -24.43 -4.31 6.37
CA THR A 321 -25.17 -5.45 6.91
C THR A 321 -26.52 -5.58 6.22
N TYR A 322 -27.19 -6.70 6.41
CA TYR A 322 -28.48 -6.97 5.77
C TYR A 322 -29.48 -7.39 6.84
N LEU A 323 -30.56 -6.63 6.97
CA LEU A 323 -31.72 -7.02 7.76
C LEU A 323 -32.52 -8.04 6.98
N GLN A 324 -32.60 -9.26 7.50
CA GLN A 324 -33.41 -10.32 6.90
C GLN A 324 -34.81 -10.29 7.49
N PHE A 325 -35.80 -10.24 6.61
CA PHE A 325 -37.20 -10.21 6.98
C PHE A 325 -37.72 -11.63 7.30
N PRO A 326 -38.48 -11.83 8.41
CA PRO A 326 -39.17 -13.08 8.68
C PRO A 326 -40.35 -13.29 7.71
N ASP A 327 -40.81 -14.53 7.51
CA ASP A 327 -41.83 -14.86 6.51
C ASP A 327 -43.08 -13.96 6.56
N MET A 328 -43.53 -13.53 5.38
CA MET A 328 -44.47 -12.42 5.13
C MET A 328 -45.93 -12.69 5.56
N GLU A 329 -46.25 -13.84 6.17
CA GLU A 329 -47.62 -14.28 6.43
C GLU A 329 -48.32 -13.57 7.61
N SER A 330 -47.62 -12.71 8.36
CA SER A 330 -48.12 -12.14 9.62
C SER A 330 -47.80 -10.66 9.84
N TRP A 331 -47.75 -9.87 8.77
CA TRP A 331 -47.36 -8.46 8.88
C TRP A 331 -48.58 -7.55 8.80
N GLU A 332 -48.91 -6.92 9.93
CA GLU A 332 -49.86 -5.81 9.95
C GLU A 332 -49.23 -4.57 9.28
N ALA A 333 -50.03 -3.79 8.56
CA ALA A 333 -49.64 -2.50 8.00
C ALA A 333 -49.24 -1.53 9.13
N LYS A 334 -47.96 -1.58 9.52
CA LYS A 334 -47.37 -0.79 10.60
C LYS A 334 -46.11 -0.09 10.13
N ILE A 335 -45.84 1.04 10.78
CA ILE A 335 -44.59 1.77 10.64
C ILE A 335 -43.63 1.23 11.70
N TYR A 336 -42.49 0.70 11.27
CA TYR A 336 -41.44 0.21 12.13
C TYR A 336 -40.31 1.24 12.19
N VAL A 337 -39.92 1.65 13.39
CA VAL A 337 -38.78 2.54 13.59
C VAL A 337 -37.54 1.67 13.83
N ILE A 338 -36.51 1.89 13.02
CA ILE A 338 -35.20 1.24 13.17
C ILE A 338 -34.21 2.30 13.61
N GLU A 339 -33.58 2.08 14.75
CA GLU A 339 -32.56 2.96 15.33
C GLU A 339 -31.20 2.27 15.26
N VAL A 340 -30.22 2.92 14.63
CA VAL A 340 -28.84 2.45 14.54
C VAL A 340 -27.99 3.34 15.44
N LYS A 341 -27.36 2.72 16.44
CA LYS A 341 -26.46 3.37 17.39
C LYS A 341 -25.04 2.89 17.17
N ILE A 342 -24.13 3.83 16.98
CA ILE A 342 -22.69 3.60 17.02
C ILE A 342 -22.24 4.10 18.39
N ASP A 343 -22.06 3.16 19.32
CA ASP A 343 -21.68 3.46 20.70
C ASP A 343 -20.20 3.87 20.78
N HIS A 344 -19.77 4.43 21.92
CA HIS A 344 -18.39 4.77 22.28
C HIS A 344 -17.43 3.57 22.32
N SER A 345 -17.77 2.46 21.67
CA SER A 345 -17.00 1.23 21.73
C SER A 345 -15.57 1.51 21.28
N GLU A 346 -14.62 1.18 22.16
CA GLU A 346 -13.18 1.07 21.86
C GLU A 346 -12.89 0.08 20.71
N ALA A 347 -13.92 -0.52 20.11
CA ALA A 347 -13.87 -1.50 19.05
C ALA A 347 -13.69 -0.89 17.66
N ILE A 348 -14.28 0.28 17.36
CA ILE A 348 -14.09 0.92 16.04
C ILE A 348 -12.82 1.77 16.08
N ILE A 349 -11.80 1.33 15.35
CA ILE A 349 -10.47 1.94 15.38
C ILE A 349 -10.07 2.35 13.97
N SER A 350 -9.48 3.54 13.84
CA SER A 350 -8.85 3.96 12.58
C SER A 350 -7.70 3.02 12.26
N SER A 351 -7.73 2.46 11.05
CA SER A 351 -6.63 1.63 10.56
C SER A 351 -5.35 2.42 10.28
N CYS A 352 -5.46 3.75 10.17
CA CYS A 352 -4.34 4.63 9.84
C CYS A 352 -3.69 5.24 11.08
N SER A 353 -4.45 5.70 12.06
CA SER A 353 -3.95 6.46 13.23
C SER A 353 -4.11 5.73 14.56
N GLY A 354 -4.76 4.56 14.58
CA GLY A 354 -5.11 3.86 15.82
C GLY A 354 -6.03 4.67 16.76
N SER A 355 -6.56 5.81 16.30
CA SER A 355 -7.45 6.66 17.10
C SER A 355 -8.80 5.97 17.32
N GLN A 356 -9.33 6.18 18.52
CA GLN A 356 -10.57 5.58 19.03
C GLN A 356 -11.72 6.60 19.16
N SER A 357 -11.45 7.89 18.88
CA SER A 357 -12.45 8.95 19.08
C SER A 357 -13.48 8.91 17.93
N MET A 358 -14.65 8.37 18.24
CA MET A 358 -15.92 8.65 17.56
C MET A 358 -16.82 9.43 18.52
N HIS A 359 -17.45 10.50 18.02
CA HIS A 359 -18.65 11.01 18.66
C HIS A 359 -19.78 9.98 18.51
N PRO A 360 -20.60 9.76 19.56
CA PRO A 360 -21.69 8.80 19.49
C PRO A 360 -22.65 9.26 18.41
N LEU A 361 -22.91 8.37 17.45
CA LEU A 361 -23.72 8.67 16.28
C LEU A 361 -24.93 7.76 16.32
N ASN A 362 -26.09 8.39 16.45
CA ASN A 362 -27.38 7.74 16.43
C ASN A 362 -28.14 8.26 15.22
N PHE A 363 -28.56 7.35 14.34
CA PHE A 363 -29.53 7.69 13.31
C PHE A 363 -30.66 6.68 13.33
N ARG A 364 -31.85 7.16 12.99
CA ARG A 364 -33.05 6.33 12.82
C ARG A 364 -33.61 6.51 11.42
N PHE A 365 -34.32 5.50 10.94
CA PHE A 365 -35.18 5.57 9.76
C PHE A 365 -36.46 4.76 10.02
N THR A 366 -37.50 5.03 9.25
CA THR A 366 -38.79 4.34 9.38
C THR A 366 -39.02 3.42 8.18
N LEU A 367 -39.68 2.30 8.43
CA LEU A 367 -40.04 1.32 7.43
C LEU A 367 -41.55 1.11 7.48
N SER A 368 -42.26 1.45 6.40
CA SER A 368 -43.67 1.14 6.23
C SER A 368 -43.84 -0.01 5.25
N LEU A 369 -44.68 -0.97 5.61
CA LEU A 369 -45.15 -1.99 4.67
C LEU A 369 -46.49 -1.55 4.09
N ASN A 370 -46.58 -1.48 2.77
CA ASN A 370 -47.86 -1.32 2.10
C ASN A 370 -48.31 -2.67 1.53
N CYS A 371 -49.37 -3.24 2.12
CA CYS A 371 -49.95 -4.53 1.70
C CYS A 371 -51.29 -4.40 0.96
N ASP A 372 -51.90 -3.22 0.82
CA ASP A 372 -53.27 -3.12 0.29
C ASP A 372 -53.40 -2.17 -0.93
N ASN A 373 -53.87 -2.78 -2.02
CA ASN A 373 -54.60 -2.26 -3.19
C ASN A 373 -54.01 -1.08 -3.99
N LEU A 374 -53.38 -1.41 -5.12
CA LEU A 374 -53.15 -0.46 -6.22
C LEU A 374 -54.20 -0.70 -7.32
N GLU A 375 -55.31 0.03 -7.25
CA GLU A 375 -56.02 0.42 -8.48
C GLU A 375 -55.17 1.47 -9.21
N PHE A 376 -54.89 1.18 -10.48
CA PHE A 376 -54.26 1.97 -11.52
C PHE A 376 -53.86 3.43 -11.19
N ALA A 377 -52.57 3.72 -11.33
CA ALA A 377 -52.10 5.01 -11.83
C ALA A 377 -50.98 4.79 -12.85
N GLU A 378 -51.18 5.38 -14.03
CA GLU A 378 -50.35 5.26 -15.23
C GLU A 378 -48.92 5.82 -15.05
N SER A 379 -48.01 5.14 -15.75
CA SER A 379 -46.65 5.51 -16.18
C SER A 379 -46.01 6.76 -15.58
N VAL A 380 -45.00 6.53 -14.74
CA VAL A 380 -43.77 7.33 -14.72
C VAL A 380 -42.60 6.37 -14.92
N ASP A 381 -42.26 6.15 -16.19
CA ASP A 381 -41.01 5.54 -16.60
C ASP A 381 -39.87 6.51 -16.25
N GLU A 382 -39.14 6.21 -15.17
CA GLU A 382 -37.70 6.47 -15.00
C GLU A 382 -37.29 6.06 -13.58
N LEU A 383 -37.04 4.76 -13.33
CA LEU A 383 -36.31 4.36 -12.13
C LEU A 383 -35.50 3.07 -12.37
N LEU A 384 -34.24 3.30 -12.75
CA LEU A 384 -33.04 2.43 -12.70
C LEU A 384 -33.30 0.93 -12.42
N ASP A 385 -33.27 0.17 -13.51
CA ASP A 385 -33.20 -1.29 -13.59
C ASP A 385 -31.90 -1.80 -12.93
N TRP A 386 -32.02 -2.57 -11.85
CA TRP A 386 -30.93 -3.30 -11.19
C TRP A 386 -31.13 -4.79 -11.43
N THR A 387 -31.03 -5.21 -12.69
CA THR A 387 -30.98 -6.63 -13.02
C THR A 387 -29.53 -7.09 -13.19
N ASP A 388 -29.26 -8.19 -12.50
CA ASP A 388 -28.03 -8.95 -12.42
C ASP A 388 -27.53 -9.33 -13.84
N VAL A 389 -26.59 -8.56 -14.39
CA VAL A 389 -25.87 -8.96 -15.62
C VAL A 389 -24.74 -9.89 -15.20
N GLY A 390 -24.96 -11.17 -15.48
CA GLY A 390 -24.01 -12.24 -15.20
C GLY A 390 -22.60 -11.98 -15.72
N SER A 391 -21.64 -12.50 -14.95
CA SER A 391 -20.30 -12.90 -15.41
C SER A 391 -19.64 -12.00 -16.45
N LEU A 392 -19.45 -10.71 -16.13
CA LEU A 392 -18.42 -9.83 -16.67
C LEU A 392 -18.31 -8.67 -15.68
N GLY A 393 -17.09 -8.35 -15.24
CA GLY A 393 -16.83 -7.40 -14.18
C GLY A 393 -17.49 -6.04 -14.43
N VAL A 394 -18.58 -5.78 -13.69
CA VAL A 394 -19.12 -4.44 -13.48
C VAL A 394 -18.91 -4.13 -12.01
N GLU A 395 -18.14 -3.07 -11.80
CA GLU A 395 -17.51 -2.69 -10.56
C GLU A 395 -18.53 -2.36 -9.46
N SER A 396 -18.12 -2.53 -8.20
CA SER A 396 -18.78 -2.04 -6.99
C SER A 396 -18.93 -0.51 -6.91
N ASN A 397 -18.85 0.19 -8.05
CA ASN A 397 -18.88 1.64 -8.18
C ASN A 397 -20.31 2.21 -8.16
N ASP A 398 -21.34 1.42 -8.47
CA ASP A 398 -22.70 1.97 -8.56
C ASP A 398 -23.36 2.18 -7.19
N LEU A 399 -23.02 1.37 -6.17
CA LEU A 399 -23.42 1.62 -4.78
C LEU A 399 -22.69 2.83 -4.16
N VAL A 400 -21.42 3.04 -4.52
CA VAL A 400 -20.63 4.17 -4.01
C VAL A 400 -21.04 5.48 -4.70
N ARG A 401 -21.38 5.45 -5.98
CA ARG A 401 -21.87 6.63 -6.73
C ARG A 401 -23.20 7.17 -6.21
N PHE A 402 -24.06 6.32 -5.65
CA PHE A 402 -25.35 6.75 -5.10
C PHE A 402 -25.25 7.40 -3.71
N LEU A 403 -24.21 7.09 -2.93
CA LEU A 403 -24.01 7.61 -1.56
C LEU A 403 -23.21 8.93 -1.50
N VAL A 404 -22.69 9.39 -2.64
CA VAL A 404 -21.80 10.57 -2.76
C VAL A 404 -22.49 11.75 -3.49
N LYS A 405 -23.73 11.58 -3.96
CA LYS A 405 -24.61 12.70 -4.32
C LYS A 405 -25.52 13.00 -3.15
#